data_AF-L8GAF2-F1
#
_entry.id   AF-L8GAF2-F1
#
_cell.length_a   1.000
_cell.length_b   1.000
_cell.length_c   1.000
_cell.angle_alpha   90.00
_cell.angle_beta   90.00
_cell.angle_gamma   90.00
#
_symmetry.space_group_name_H-M   'P 1'
#
loop_
_entity.id
_entity.type
_entity.pdbx_description
1 polymer ?
#
loop_
_entity_poly.entity_id
_entity_poly.type
_entity_poly.pdbx_seq_one_letter_code
_entity_poly.pdbx_strand_id
1 'polypeptide(L)'
;MSTSSAPSLLLLPPPPQSLDRASLKAAYLPAFTAALCELASARVSPIAVLDIAVPWPALREKPRSHLFKETQHLLAELYSLISVVCAQKSIDLDCPGGIDPRVLLVEYDSSQPPSSQGGSKPVIAAGGPIIDLQTVALTRRTWTLIFTVDGEQGQQVFHHYSTLANAHSTPLRGHIRTVPGGTTVVVAQTTTQHNSPPPSHPSAKTHAVVAVGGTFDHLHAGHKLLLTATALMLQPPLHTSQSHRRLIIGITGDELLKNKKYAEQLESWKRREEGVVNFLLPLLSFTTLSSSEDITRTPFGTPVVNGRGVSTHLKSANLTIECVEIQDPFGPTITDASVSALVVSGETRDGGAAVNTKREEKGWEALEVFEIDVLDSGEDAGGGGEGAEGFAAKISSTAIRRRRAEESGKASL
;
A
#
# COMPACT_ATOMS: atom_id res chain seq x y z
N MET A 1 3.63 -6.75 -24.59
CA MET A 1 4.40 -5.52 -24.28
C MET A 1 3.40 -4.46 -23.90
N SER A 2 3.23 -4.21 -22.59
CA SER A 2 2.23 -3.26 -22.09
C SER A 2 2.72 -1.85 -22.33
N THR A 3 1.97 -1.05 -23.09
CA THR A 3 2.15 0.39 -23.21
C THR A 3 1.72 1.06 -21.90
N SER A 4 2.44 0.81 -20.81
CA SER A 4 2.21 1.54 -19.56
C SER A 4 2.77 2.94 -19.73
N SER A 5 1.97 3.96 -19.47
CA SER A 5 2.48 5.31 -19.24
C SER A 5 3.45 5.26 -18.05
N ALA A 6 4.47 6.11 -18.07
CA ALA A 6 5.41 6.20 -16.97
C ALA A 6 4.69 6.81 -15.75
N PRO A 7 4.93 6.32 -14.52
CA PRO A 7 4.22 6.81 -13.34
C PRO A 7 4.53 8.28 -13.06
N SER A 8 3.70 8.93 -12.25
CA SER A 8 4.01 10.23 -11.66
C SER A 8 4.33 10.06 -10.18
N LEU A 9 5.15 10.97 -9.64
CA LEU A 9 5.58 10.97 -8.24
C LEU A 9 5.03 12.20 -7.53
N LEU A 10 4.48 12.04 -6.33
CA LEU A 10 4.19 13.14 -5.39
C LEU A 10 5.07 12.97 -4.15
N LEU A 11 5.94 13.96 -3.91
CA LEU A 11 6.80 14.04 -2.73
C LEU A 11 6.12 14.93 -1.68
N LEU A 12 5.55 14.31 -0.65
CA LEU A 12 4.92 15.03 0.46
C LEU A 12 5.96 15.52 1.48
N PRO A 13 5.66 16.56 2.29
CA PRO A 13 6.42 16.85 3.49
C PRO A 13 6.16 15.79 4.58
N PRO A 14 6.99 15.70 5.63
CA PRO A 14 6.74 14.86 6.80
C PRO A 14 5.34 15.08 7.39
N PRO A 15 4.71 14.03 7.94
CA PRO A 15 3.41 14.14 8.60
C PRO A 15 3.44 15.14 9.76
N PRO A 16 2.30 15.81 10.03
CA PRO A 16 2.13 16.57 11.26
C PRO A 16 2.35 15.67 12.49
N GLN A 17 2.65 16.28 13.64
CA GLN A 17 2.88 15.56 14.90
C GLN A 17 1.67 14.73 15.32
N SER A 18 0.46 15.27 15.12
CA SER A 18 -0.77 14.51 15.32
C SER A 18 -1.20 13.87 14.01
N LEU A 19 -1.46 12.57 14.04
CA LEU A 19 -1.94 11.81 12.90
C LEU A 19 -3.47 11.76 12.84
N ASP A 20 -4.16 12.61 13.61
CA ASP A 20 -5.62 12.74 13.48
C ASP A 20 -6.02 13.28 12.09
N ARG A 21 -7.25 12.95 11.70
CA ARG A 21 -7.80 13.33 10.39
C ARG A 21 -7.72 14.82 10.10
N ALA A 22 -8.04 15.68 11.07
CA ALA A 22 -8.07 17.13 10.85
C ALA A 22 -6.66 17.66 10.57
N SER A 23 -5.66 17.18 11.33
CA SER A 23 -4.26 17.51 11.14
C SER A 23 -3.73 17.03 9.78
N LEU A 24 -3.99 15.77 9.41
CA LEU A 24 -3.56 15.21 8.11
C LEU A 24 -4.26 15.90 6.93
N LYS A 25 -5.55 16.19 7.06
CA LYS A 25 -6.31 16.94 6.05
C LYS A 25 -5.74 18.34 5.86
N ALA A 26 -5.48 19.07 6.94
CA ALA A 26 -4.89 20.40 6.88
C ALA A 26 -3.51 20.38 6.20
N ALA A 27 -2.72 19.33 6.43
CA ALA A 27 -1.39 19.16 5.87
C ALA A 27 -1.38 18.76 4.38
N TYR A 28 -2.27 17.86 3.95
CA TYR A 28 -2.13 17.16 2.66
C TYR A 28 -3.26 17.37 1.64
N LEU A 29 -4.44 17.81 2.07
CA LEU A 29 -5.57 18.00 1.16
C LEU A 29 -5.27 18.94 -0.03
N PRO A 30 -4.56 20.08 0.14
CA PRO A 30 -4.23 20.95 -0.98
C PRO A 30 -3.34 20.28 -2.04
N ALA A 31 -2.30 19.56 -1.59
CA ALA A 31 -1.38 18.85 -2.47
C ALA A 31 -2.08 17.71 -3.22
N PHE A 32 -2.90 16.91 -2.53
CA PHE A 32 -3.70 15.86 -3.16
C PHE A 32 -4.68 16.41 -4.19
N THR A 33 -5.41 17.48 -3.84
CA THR A 33 -6.36 18.10 -4.75
C THR A 33 -5.70 18.56 -6.04
N ALA A 34 -4.57 19.29 -5.94
CA ALA A 34 -3.87 19.80 -7.11
C ALA A 34 -3.30 18.66 -7.98
N ALA A 35 -2.58 17.72 -7.38
CA ALA A 35 -1.94 16.63 -8.12
C ALA A 35 -2.96 15.71 -8.82
N LEU A 36 -4.03 15.32 -8.11
CA LEU A 36 -5.08 14.45 -8.67
C LEU A 36 -5.85 15.16 -9.80
N CYS A 37 -6.20 16.44 -9.63
CA CYS A 37 -6.87 17.20 -10.69
C CYS A 37 -5.98 17.40 -11.94
N GLU A 38 -4.68 17.65 -11.77
CA GLU A 38 -3.75 17.79 -12.92
C GLU A 38 -3.64 16.48 -13.69
N LEU A 39 -3.49 15.35 -12.99
CA LEU A 39 -3.44 14.03 -13.62
C LEU A 39 -4.74 13.66 -14.33
N ALA A 40 -5.89 13.92 -13.71
CA ALA A 40 -7.19 13.66 -14.32
C ALA A 40 -7.40 14.50 -15.60
N SER A 41 -6.90 15.73 -15.62
CA SER A 41 -7.01 16.64 -16.77
C SER A 41 -6.19 16.20 -17.98
N ALA A 42 -5.11 15.44 -17.76
CA ALA A 42 -4.23 14.97 -18.82
C ALA A 42 -4.84 13.88 -19.73
N ARG A 43 -6.08 13.42 -19.47
CA ARG A 43 -6.82 12.39 -20.24
C ARG A 43 -5.95 11.20 -20.64
N VAL A 44 -5.35 10.54 -19.64
CA VAL A 44 -4.47 9.41 -19.87
C VAL A 44 -5.31 8.13 -20.01
N SER A 45 -5.27 7.51 -21.19
CA SER A 45 -5.64 6.11 -21.37
C SER A 45 -4.38 5.41 -21.87
N PRO A 46 -3.76 4.48 -21.11
CA PRO A 46 -4.29 3.74 -19.95
C PRO A 46 -4.27 4.50 -18.61
N ILE A 47 -4.69 3.84 -17.52
CA ILE A 47 -4.72 4.35 -16.13
C ILE A 47 -3.45 5.13 -15.75
N ALA A 48 -3.61 6.27 -15.07
CA ALA A 48 -2.50 7.07 -14.59
C ALA A 48 -2.02 6.59 -13.21
N VAL A 49 -0.76 6.19 -13.09
CA VAL A 49 -0.19 5.79 -11.79
C VAL A 49 0.36 7.02 -11.06
N LEU A 50 -0.01 7.18 -9.79
CA LEU A 50 0.54 8.19 -8.88
C LEU A 50 1.18 7.50 -7.67
N ASP A 51 2.51 7.46 -7.66
CA ASP A 51 3.30 7.06 -6.50
C ASP A 51 3.39 8.26 -5.54
N ILE A 52 2.95 8.09 -4.29
CA ILE A 52 2.90 9.13 -3.26
C ILE A 52 3.93 8.76 -2.20
N ALA A 53 5.07 9.44 -2.22
CA ALA A 53 6.15 9.27 -1.25
C ALA A 53 5.88 10.13 -0.02
N VAL A 54 5.67 9.47 1.11
CA VAL A 54 5.43 10.10 2.42
C VAL A 54 6.69 9.93 3.26
N PRO A 55 7.40 11.01 3.61
CA PRO A 55 8.49 10.94 4.57
C PRO A 55 7.99 10.38 5.89
N TRP A 56 8.67 9.37 6.40
CA TRP A 56 8.32 8.69 7.64
C TRP A 56 9.61 8.56 8.46
N PRO A 57 9.56 8.69 9.80
CA PRO A 57 10.76 8.62 10.62
C PRO A 57 11.58 7.36 10.32
N ALA A 58 12.90 7.42 10.51
CA ALA A 58 13.77 6.26 10.31
C ALA A 58 13.43 5.15 11.34
N LEU A 59 13.10 3.95 10.87
CA LEU A 59 12.51 2.88 11.70
C LEU A 59 13.26 1.55 11.63
N ARG A 60 14.50 1.56 11.13
CA ARG A 60 15.29 0.34 10.87
C ARG A 60 15.49 -0.56 12.08
N GLU A 61 15.50 0.00 13.28
CA GLU A 61 15.82 -0.73 14.52
C GLU A 61 14.61 -1.26 15.28
N LYS A 62 13.38 -0.85 14.90
CA LYS A 62 12.16 -1.28 15.60
C LYS A 62 11.48 -2.44 14.86
N PRO A 63 10.94 -3.45 15.57
CA PRO A 63 10.05 -4.44 14.98
C PRO A 63 8.89 -3.76 14.26
N ARG A 64 8.56 -4.21 13.04
CA ARG A 64 7.45 -3.63 12.27
C ARG A 64 6.09 -3.72 12.98
N SER A 65 5.89 -4.77 13.78
CA SER A 65 4.71 -4.96 14.64
C SER A 65 4.48 -3.80 15.62
N HIS A 66 5.54 -3.24 16.19
CA HIS A 66 5.45 -2.09 17.11
C HIS A 66 4.93 -0.83 16.41
N LEU A 67 5.18 -0.72 15.09
CA LEU A 67 4.85 0.46 14.29
C LEU A 67 3.50 0.35 13.61
N PHE A 68 2.94 -0.87 13.59
CA PHE A 68 1.77 -1.20 12.81
C PHE A 68 0.62 -0.24 13.07
N LYS A 69 0.27 0.01 14.34
CA LYS A 69 -0.88 0.84 14.71
C LYS A 69 -0.81 2.26 14.13
N GLU A 70 0.30 2.96 14.33
CA GLU A 70 0.47 4.34 13.86
C GLU A 70 0.62 4.40 12.33
N THR A 71 1.36 3.45 11.76
CA THR A 71 1.65 3.43 10.33
C THR A 71 0.42 3.05 9.50
N GLN A 72 -0.34 2.04 9.93
CA GLN A 72 -1.57 1.65 9.24
C GLN A 72 -2.64 2.75 9.34
N HIS A 73 -2.71 3.44 10.48
CA HIS A 73 -3.62 4.57 10.67
C HIS A 73 -3.31 5.71 9.70
N LEU A 74 -2.03 6.10 9.58
CA LEU A 74 -1.61 7.08 8.58
C LEU A 74 -2.02 6.63 7.17
N LEU A 75 -1.73 5.38 6.79
CA LEU A 75 -2.10 4.87 5.46
C LEU A 75 -3.62 4.94 5.23
N ALA A 76 -4.43 4.61 6.23
CA ALA A 76 -5.88 4.66 6.17
C ALA A 76 -6.39 6.09 5.96
N GLU A 77 -5.86 7.06 6.71
CA GLU A 77 -6.24 8.47 6.56
C GLU A 77 -5.80 9.04 5.20
N LEU A 78 -4.61 8.69 4.70
CA LEU A 78 -4.17 9.14 3.37
C LEU A 78 -5.05 8.56 2.25
N TYR A 79 -5.37 7.26 2.28
CA TYR A 79 -6.27 6.65 1.30
C TYR A 79 -7.69 7.21 1.41
N SER A 80 -8.15 7.54 2.60
CA SER A 80 -9.45 8.20 2.82
C SER A 80 -9.46 9.60 2.21
N LEU A 81 -8.45 10.43 2.46
CA LEU A 81 -8.32 11.77 1.86
C LEU A 81 -8.26 11.73 0.33
N ILE A 82 -7.50 10.80 -0.25
CA ILE A 82 -7.44 10.60 -1.70
C ILE A 82 -8.83 10.24 -2.24
N SER A 83 -9.53 9.32 -1.58
CA SER A 83 -10.88 8.89 -1.98
C SER A 83 -11.90 10.03 -1.88
N VAL A 84 -11.82 10.86 -0.83
CA VAL A 84 -12.65 12.07 -0.66
C VAL A 84 -12.40 13.08 -1.78
N VAL A 85 -11.14 13.42 -2.07
CA VAL A 85 -10.80 14.35 -3.16
C VAL A 85 -11.33 13.83 -4.50
N CYS A 86 -11.09 12.55 -4.79
CA CYS A 86 -11.55 11.95 -6.04
C CYS A 86 -13.08 11.90 -6.13
N ALA A 87 -13.80 11.72 -5.02
CA ALA A 87 -15.26 11.75 -5.02
C ALA A 87 -15.77 13.17 -5.30
N GLN A 88 -15.25 14.17 -4.59
CA GLN A 88 -15.63 15.58 -4.74
C GLN A 88 -15.28 16.15 -6.13
N LYS A 89 -14.22 15.65 -6.76
CA LYS A 89 -13.76 16.10 -8.09
C LYS A 89 -14.21 15.19 -9.23
N SER A 90 -15.04 14.18 -8.96
CA SER A 90 -15.50 13.20 -9.95
C SER A 90 -14.36 12.54 -10.73
N ILE A 91 -13.26 12.23 -10.03
CA ILE A 91 -12.08 11.56 -10.60
C ILE A 91 -12.19 10.06 -10.32
N ASP A 92 -12.19 9.24 -11.36
CA ASP A 92 -12.22 7.79 -11.17
C ASP A 92 -10.90 7.23 -10.62
N LEU A 93 -11.01 6.19 -9.79
CA LEU A 93 -9.88 5.49 -9.19
C LEU A 93 -9.83 4.05 -9.70
N ASP A 94 -8.62 3.53 -9.87
CA ASP A 94 -8.35 2.10 -10.06
C ASP A 94 -9.01 1.46 -11.29
N CYS A 95 -9.38 2.28 -12.27
CA CYS A 95 -9.94 1.84 -13.54
C CYS A 95 -9.25 2.54 -14.73
N PRO A 96 -9.36 1.97 -15.95
CA PRO A 96 -8.88 2.65 -17.15
C PRO A 96 -9.44 4.08 -17.25
N GLY A 97 -8.57 5.05 -17.57
CA GLY A 97 -8.94 6.48 -17.60
C GLY A 97 -8.94 7.18 -16.24
N GLY A 98 -8.87 6.41 -15.14
CA GLY A 98 -8.75 6.94 -13.78
C GLY A 98 -7.29 7.04 -13.30
N ILE A 99 -7.15 7.18 -11.98
CA ILE A 99 -5.85 7.25 -11.28
C ILE A 99 -5.67 6.02 -10.38
N ASP A 100 -4.47 5.43 -10.39
CA ASP A 100 -4.01 4.40 -9.45
C ASP A 100 -3.05 5.04 -8.43
N PRO A 101 -3.55 5.52 -7.27
CA PRO A 101 -2.73 6.08 -6.22
C PRO A 101 -2.09 4.97 -5.37
N ARG A 102 -0.79 5.10 -5.10
CA ARG A 102 0.01 4.15 -4.32
C ARG A 102 0.82 4.90 -3.28
N VAL A 103 0.59 4.62 -2.01
CA VAL A 103 1.30 5.29 -0.92
C VAL A 103 2.56 4.50 -0.58
N LEU A 104 3.71 5.17 -0.62
CA LEU A 104 5.02 4.63 -0.29
C LEU A 104 5.57 5.39 0.92
N LEU A 105 5.94 4.66 1.96
CA LEU A 105 6.55 5.26 3.13
C LEU A 105 8.06 5.32 2.94
N VAL A 106 8.63 6.50 3.13
CA VAL A 106 10.03 6.77 2.84
C VAL A 106 10.75 7.13 4.11
N GLU A 107 11.72 6.32 4.55
CA GLU A 107 12.57 6.66 5.68
C GLU A 107 13.28 7.98 5.39
N TYR A 108 13.04 8.96 6.26
CA TYR A 108 13.50 10.32 6.10
C TYR A 108 13.91 10.90 7.45
N ASP A 109 15.11 11.46 7.47
CA ASP A 109 15.64 12.24 8.57
C ASP A 109 16.01 13.63 8.04
N SER A 110 15.26 14.65 8.46
CA SER A 110 15.48 16.04 8.04
C SER A 110 16.81 16.61 8.55
N SER A 111 17.39 16.00 9.58
CA SER A 111 18.66 16.45 10.17
C SER A 111 19.88 15.93 9.43
N GLN A 112 19.73 14.84 8.66
CA GLN A 112 20.84 14.29 7.90
C GLN A 112 20.99 14.99 6.55
N PRO A 113 22.22 15.41 6.18
CA PRO A 113 22.46 15.94 4.84
C PRO A 113 22.21 14.84 3.80
N PRO A 114 21.93 15.20 2.53
CA PRO A 114 21.91 14.24 1.43
C PRO A 114 23.35 13.74 1.18
N SER A 115 23.80 12.77 1.98
CA SER A 115 25.16 12.24 1.87
C SER A 115 25.24 11.26 0.70
N SER A 116 26.01 11.62 -0.32
CA SER A 116 26.45 10.73 -1.39
C SER A 116 27.71 9.92 -1.02
N GLN A 117 28.26 10.12 0.19
CA GLN A 117 29.53 9.55 0.62
C GLN A 117 29.39 8.62 1.82
N GLY A 118 29.55 7.33 1.54
CA GLY A 118 29.68 6.25 2.50
C GLY A 118 29.57 4.94 1.73
N GLY A 119 30.69 4.23 1.55
CA GLY A 119 30.81 3.02 0.71
C GLY A 119 29.98 1.80 1.12
N SER A 120 28.90 1.97 1.89
CA SER A 120 27.84 0.98 1.95
C SER A 120 27.08 1.03 0.63
N LYS A 121 27.11 -0.06 -0.14
CA LYS A 121 26.13 -0.27 -1.21
C LYS A 121 24.76 0.18 -0.71
N PRO A 122 23.91 0.85 -1.54
CA PRO A 122 22.52 1.02 -1.17
C PRO A 122 22.02 -0.33 -0.66
N VAL A 123 21.21 -0.35 0.39
CA VAL A 123 20.69 -1.61 0.94
C VAL A 123 19.71 -2.18 -0.10
N ILE A 124 20.26 -2.72 -1.19
CA ILE A 124 19.60 -3.33 -2.36
C ILE A 124 18.74 -4.53 -1.89
N ALA A 125 18.93 -4.97 -0.64
CA ALA A 125 18.24 -6.09 0.00
C ALA A 125 16.96 -5.72 0.76
N ALA A 126 16.63 -4.45 0.96
CA ALA A 126 15.41 -4.06 1.68
C ALA A 126 14.23 -3.97 0.72
N GLY A 127 13.59 -5.11 0.40
CA GLY A 127 12.23 -5.06 -0.16
C GLY A 127 11.31 -4.31 0.80
N GLY A 128 10.47 -3.40 0.27
CA GLY A 128 9.61 -2.46 1.01
C GLY A 128 8.56 -3.12 1.94
N PRO A 129 7.54 -2.38 2.42
CA PRO A 129 7.01 -1.13 1.85
C PRO A 129 7.56 0.17 2.45
N ILE A 130 8.40 0.09 3.48
CA ILE A 130 9.18 1.25 3.98
C ILE A 130 10.59 1.16 3.39
N ILE A 131 11.00 2.20 2.67
CA ILE A 131 12.27 2.26 1.93
C ILE A 131 12.97 3.59 2.20
N ASP A 132 14.29 3.69 2.11
CA ASP A 132 14.95 5.00 2.25
C ASP A 132 14.86 5.86 0.97
N LEU A 133 14.93 7.18 1.16
CA LEU A 133 14.85 8.16 0.08
C LEU A 133 15.94 7.96 -0.98
N GLN A 134 17.13 7.53 -0.57
CA GLN A 134 18.22 7.22 -1.50
C GLN A 134 17.84 6.07 -2.43
N THR A 135 17.25 5.00 -1.92
CA THR A 135 16.79 3.87 -2.73
C THR A 135 15.70 4.31 -3.71
N VAL A 136 14.74 5.13 -3.30
CA VAL A 136 13.74 5.70 -4.23
C VAL A 136 14.41 6.50 -5.35
N ALA A 137 15.40 7.34 -5.01
CA ALA A 137 16.14 8.14 -5.98
C ALA A 137 16.99 7.29 -6.94
N LEU A 138 17.61 6.20 -6.45
CA LEU A 138 18.53 5.36 -7.20
C LEU A 138 17.87 4.29 -8.07
N THR A 139 16.62 3.90 -7.80
CA THR A 139 15.90 2.93 -8.65
C THR A 139 15.62 3.44 -10.06
N ARG A 140 15.78 4.75 -10.32
CA ARG A 140 15.60 5.38 -11.64
C ARG A 140 14.25 5.07 -12.29
N ARG A 141 13.18 4.99 -11.50
CA ARG A 141 11.83 5.03 -12.06
C ARG A 141 11.72 6.26 -12.95
N THR A 142 11.31 6.08 -14.19
CA THR A 142 11.10 7.20 -15.11
C THR A 142 9.78 7.85 -14.74
N TRP A 143 9.83 9.11 -14.30
CA TRP A 143 8.62 9.84 -13.94
C TRP A 143 8.10 10.66 -15.12
N THR A 144 6.78 10.73 -15.28
CA THR A 144 6.14 11.68 -16.21
C THR A 144 6.09 13.06 -15.57
N LEU A 145 5.51 13.13 -14.37
CA LEU A 145 5.44 14.32 -13.51
C LEU A 145 6.07 14.02 -12.14
N ILE A 146 6.72 15.03 -11.58
CA ILE A 146 7.21 15.02 -10.20
C ILE A 146 6.57 16.21 -9.49
N PHE A 147 5.57 15.94 -8.67
CA PHE A 147 4.91 16.92 -7.82
C PHE A 147 5.75 17.16 -6.57
N THR A 148 6.14 18.41 -6.36
CA THR A 148 6.79 18.90 -5.14
C THR A 148 5.81 19.81 -4.41
N VAL A 149 5.72 19.67 -3.09
CA VAL A 149 4.82 20.48 -2.27
C VAL A 149 5.50 21.80 -1.91
N ASP A 150 4.80 22.91 -2.10
CA ASP A 150 5.25 24.24 -1.70
C ASP A 150 5.41 24.34 -0.16
N GLY A 151 6.32 25.21 0.28
CA GLY A 151 6.69 25.37 1.68
C GLY A 151 8.01 24.69 2.05
N GLU A 152 8.59 25.12 3.18
CA GLU A 152 9.96 24.79 3.60
C GLU A 152 10.22 23.27 3.64
N GLN A 153 9.38 22.52 4.36
CA GLN A 153 9.57 21.07 4.51
C GLN A 153 9.40 20.31 3.18
N GLY A 154 8.44 20.71 2.35
CA GLY A 154 8.19 20.07 1.05
C GLY A 154 9.35 20.29 0.07
N GLN A 155 9.89 21.51 0.04
CA GLN A 155 11.07 21.84 -0.75
C GLN A 155 12.34 21.15 -0.23
N GLN A 156 12.47 20.97 1.10
CA GLN A 156 13.61 20.24 1.67
C GLN A 156 13.63 18.76 1.24
N VAL A 157 12.48 18.07 1.30
CA VAL A 157 12.36 16.68 0.83
C VAL A 157 12.72 16.57 -0.65
N PHE A 158 12.20 17.49 -1.48
CA PHE A 158 12.52 17.52 -2.91
C PHE A 158 14.01 17.80 -3.17
N HIS A 159 14.63 18.71 -2.42
CA HIS A 159 16.06 18.99 -2.52
C HIS A 159 16.90 17.75 -2.20
N HIS A 160 16.57 17.02 -1.14
CA HIS A 160 17.25 15.76 -0.80
C HIS A 160 17.09 14.72 -1.91
N TYR A 161 15.85 14.52 -2.37
CA TYR A 161 15.54 13.57 -3.45
C TYR A 161 16.30 13.90 -4.74
N SER A 162 16.23 15.16 -5.20
CA SER A 162 16.85 15.60 -6.45
C SER A 162 18.38 15.57 -6.38
N THR A 163 18.97 15.89 -5.23
CA THR A 163 20.43 15.78 -5.03
C THR A 163 20.88 14.32 -5.14
N LEU A 164 20.18 13.39 -4.49
CA LEU A 164 20.49 11.95 -4.55
C LEU A 164 20.28 11.39 -5.96
N ALA A 165 19.19 11.77 -6.63
CA ALA A 165 18.87 11.32 -7.98
C ALA A 165 19.89 11.81 -9.02
N ASN A 166 20.37 13.05 -8.89
CA ASN A 166 21.36 13.64 -9.79
C ASN A 166 22.82 13.31 -9.44
N ALA A 167 23.08 12.64 -8.30
CA ALA A 167 24.44 12.23 -7.92
C ALA A 167 25.06 11.17 -8.86
N HIS A 168 24.26 10.55 -9.73
CA HIS A 168 24.70 9.55 -10.70
C HIS A 168 24.61 10.11 -12.14
N SER A 169 25.38 9.55 -13.07
CA SER A 169 25.63 10.10 -14.42
C SER A 169 24.41 10.29 -15.35
N THR A 170 23.20 9.90 -14.94
CA THR A 170 21.97 10.19 -15.68
C THR A 170 21.12 11.20 -14.92
N PRO A 171 20.76 12.35 -15.52
CA PRO A 171 19.90 13.32 -14.88
C PRO A 171 18.52 12.74 -14.53
N LEU A 172 17.94 13.26 -13.44
CA LEU A 172 16.55 12.99 -13.07
C LEU A 172 15.62 13.28 -14.26
N ARG A 173 14.73 12.33 -14.59
CA ARG A 173 13.71 12.48 -15.63
C ARG A 173 12.33 12.69 -15.02
N GLY A 174 11.62 13.70 -15.51
CA GLY A 174 10.24 14.02 -15.15
C GLY A 174 10.03 15.53 -15.12
N HIS A 175 8.82 15.97 -15.46
CA HIS A 175 8.49 17.39 -15.39
C HIS A 175 8.13 17.77 -13.96
N ILE A 176 8.89 18.69 -13.38
CA ILE A 176 8.64 19.16 -12.03
C ILE A 176 7.39 20.06 -12.03
N ARG A 177 6.53 19.86 -11.04
CA ARG A 177 5.31 20.63 -10.80
C ARG A 177 5.23 20.97 -9.32
N THR A 178 5.14 22.25 -8.99
CA THR A 178 4.90 22.65 -7.61
C THR A 178 3.40 22.67 -7.33
N VAL A 179 2.98 21.99 -6.26
CA VAL A 179 1.59 21.96 -5.78
C VAL A 179 1.48 22.71 -4.44
N PRO A 180 0.31 23.25 -4.09
CA PRO A 180 0.14 23.99 -2.84
C PRO A 180 0.44 23.15 -1.61
N GLY A 181 1.14 23.74 -0.64
CA GLY A 181 1.34 23.18 0.69
C GLY A 181 0.12 23.34 1.59
N GLY A 182 -0.04 22.42 2.54
CA GLY A 182 -1.01 22.54 3.61
C GLY A 182 -0.45 23.26 4.84
N THR A 183 -1.29 23.42 5.85
CA THR A 183 -0.90 24.01 7.14
C THR A 183 -0.53 22.91 8.13
N THR A 184 0.64 23.02 8.75
CA THR A 184 1.06 22.14 9.85
C THR A 184 1.39 22.99 11.08
N VAL A 185 0.92 22.58 12.25
CA VAL A 185 1.28 23.24 13.52
C VAL A 185 2.61 22.64 13.98
N VAL A 186 3.67 23.44 13.93
CA VAL A 186 4.97 23.08 14.52
C VAL A 186 4.98 23.58 15.96
N VAL A 187 4.57 22.75 16.92
CA VAL A 187 4.79 23.07 18.33
C VAL A 187 6.27 22.86 18.62
N ALA A 188 6.97 23.92 19.02
CA ALA A 188 8.36 23.85 19.44
C ALA A 188 8.53 22.80 20.55
N GLN A 189 9.49 21.91 20.38
CA GLN A 189 9.76 20.82 21.32
C GLN A 189 10.16 21.37 22.70
N THR A 190 9.22 21.51 23.62
CA THR A 190 9.52 21.32 25.04
C THR A 190 9.60 19.82 25.29
N THR A 191 10.75 19.37 25.77
CA THR A 191 11.03 18.00 26.20
C THR A 191 10.04 17.55 27.28
N THR A 192 8.90 17.02 26.85
CA THR A 192 8.02 16.20 27.68
C THR A 192 7.90 14.85 27.02
N GLN A 193 8.42 13.83 27.69
CA GLN A 193 8.23 12.43 27.36
C GLN A 193 6.75 12.19 27.05
N HIS A 194 6.52 11.55 25.91
CA HIS A 194 5.22 11.21 25.37
C HIS A 194 4.50 10.24 26.32
N ASN A 195 3.71 10.73 27.27
CA ASN A 195 2.76 9.92 28.02
C ASN A 195 1.51 9.69 27.17
N SER A 196 1.65 8.96 26.07
CA SER A 196 0.52 8.23 25.48
C SER A 196 0.10 7.14 26.47
N PRO A 197 -1.20 6.82 26.62
CA PRO A 197 -1.56 5.53 27.18
C PRO A 197 -0.83 4.44 26.37
N PRO A 198 -0.22 3.44 27.01
CA PRO A 198 0.50 2.39 26.29
C PRO A 198 -0.45 1.80 25.23
N PRO A 199 0.03 1.56 23.99
CA PRO A 199 -0.79 0.88 23.00
C PRO A 199 -1.31 -0.42 23.60
N SER A 200 -2.55 -0.77 23.30
CA SER A 200 -3.19 -1.94 23.89
C SER A 200 -2.44 -3.25 23.61
N HIS A 201 -1.56 -3.30 22.60
CA HIS A 201 -0.54 -4.34 22.41
C HIS A 201 0.63 -3.82 21.54
N PRO A 202 1.76 -3.30 22.09
CA PRO A 202 2.98 -3.15 21.31
C PRO A 202 3.64 -4.51 21.23
N SER A 203 3.38 -5.28 20.18
CA SER A 203 4.19 -6.45 19.91
C SER A 203 5.58 -6.04 19.50
N ALA A 204 6.57 -6.77 20.01
CA ALA A 204 7.97 -6.65 19.64
C ALA A 204 8.41 -7.80 18.73
N LYS A 205 7.47 -8.61 18.22
CA LYS A 205 7.77 -9.76 17.37
C LYS A 205 8.10 -9.33 15.94
N THR A 206 9.05 -10.00 15.33
CA THR A 206 9.38 -9.84 13.91
C THR A 206 8.79 -10.97 13.11
N HIS A 207 8.24 -10.69 11.93
CA HIS A 207 7.61 -11.70 11.09
C HIS A 207 8.32 -11.84 9.75
N ALA A 208 8.67 -13.08 9.39
CA ALA A 208 9.22 -13.42 8.07
C ALA A 208 8.14 -13.94 7.11
N VAL A 209 7.06 -14.53 7.64
CA VAL A 209 5.92 -15.04 6.88
C VAL A 209 4.64 -14.42 7.45
N VAL A 210 3.99 -13.61 6.61
CA VAL A 210 2.77 -12.87 6.94
C VAL A 210 1.69 -13.25 5.92
N ALA A 211 0.48 -13.48 6.40
CA ALA A 211 -0.66 -13.84 5.56
C ALA A 211 -1.75 -12.76 5.57
N VAL A 212 -2.51 -12.71 4.49
CA VAL A 212 -3.76 -11.97 4.37
C VAL A 212 -4.72 -12.74 3.48
N GLY A 213 -6.01 -12.69 3.79
CA GLY A 213 -7.08 -13.31 2.99
C GLY A 213 -8.07 -12.27 2.50
N GLY A 214 -8.57 -12.43 1.27
CA GLY A 214 -9.55 -11.53 0.71
C GLY A 214 -10.05 -11.96 -0.66
N THR A 215 -11.13 -11.34 -1.11
CA THR A 215 -11.59 -11.55 -2.49
C THR A 215 -10.72 -10.80 -3.48
N PHE A 216 -10.26 -9.58 -3.14
CA PHE A 216 -9.44 -8.72 -4.00
C PHE A 216 -10.04 -8.51 -5.40
N ASP A 217 -11.37 -8.45 -5.46
CA ASP A 217 -12.13 -8.12 -6.66
C ASP A 217 -12.19 -6.60 -6.81
N HIS A 218 -11.90 -6.08 -8.00
CA HIS A 218 -11.81 -4.65 -8.28
C HIS A 218 -10.98 -3.93 -7.23
N LEU A 219 -9.67 -4.17 -7.25
CA LEU A 219 -8.75 -3.63 -6.27
C LEU A 219 -8.99 -2.12 -6.06
N HIS A 220 -9.26 -1.74 -4.82
CA HIS A 220 -9.67 -0.39 -4.44
C HIS A 220 -8.91 0.06 -3.20
N ALA A 221 -9.10 1.31 -2.75
CA ALA A 221 -8.32 1.89 -1.65
C ALA A 221 -8.28 1.01 -0.38
N GLY A 222 -9.40 0.41 0.05
CA GLY A 222 -9.43 -0.53 1.18
C GLY A 222 -8.56 -1.77 0.99
N HIS A 223 -8.57 -2.39 -0.18
CA HIS A 223 -7.66 -3.51 -0.48
C HIS A 223 -6.19 -3.06 -0.53
N LYS A 224 -5.92 -1.86 -1.05
CA LYS A 224 -4.56 -1.30 -1.09
C LYS A 224 -4.03 -1.06 0.32
N LEU A 225 -4.83 -0.48 1.21
CA LEU A 225 -4.50 -0.36 2.63
C LEU A 225 -4.17 -1.72 3.24
N LEU A 226 -5.05 -2.71 3.05
CA LEU A 226 -4.88 -4.06 3.59
C LEU A 226 -3.58 -4.72 3.10
N LEU A 227 -3.32 -4.67 1.79
CA LEU A 227 -2.12 -5.25 1.19
C LEU A 227 -0.83 -4.52 1.62
N THR A 228 -0.83 -3.18 1.66
CA THR A 228 0.31 -2.40 2.12
C THR A 228 0.59 -2.64 3.61
N ALA A 229 -0.44 -2.71 4.45
CA ALA A 229 -0.32 -3.02 5.87
C ALA A 229 0.17 -4.46 6.11
N THR A 230 -0.25 -5.42 5.27
CA THR A 230 0.27 -6.78 5.31
C THR A 230 1.75 -6.82 4.96
N ALA A 231 2.15 -6.11 3.90
CA ALA A 231 3.54 -6.00 3.52
C ALA A 231 4.40 -5.30 4.59
N LEU A 232 3.84 -4.30 5.29
CA LEU A 232 4.51 -3.55 6.36
C LEU A 232 5.01 -4.49 7.47
N MET A 233 4.24 -5.54 7.78
CA MET A 233 4.56 -6.49 8.84
C MET A 233 5.79 -7.36 8.54
N LEU A 234 6.24 -7.44 7.29
CA LEU A 234 7.45 -8.17 6.94
C LEU A 234 8.69 -7.43 7.45
N GLN A 235 9.39 -8.08 8.37
CA GLN A 235 10.64 -7.52 8.88
C GLN A 235 11.69 -7.49 7.74
N PRO A 236 12.39 -6.36 7.50
CA PRO A 236 13.55 -6.36 6.61
C PRO A 236 14.63 -7.32 7.13
N PRO A 237 15.43 -7.93 6.23
CA PRO A 237 16.52 -8.81 6.65
C PRO A 237 17.52 -8.03 7.51
N LEU A 238 17.71 -8.46 8.77
CA LEU A 238 18.82 -7.96 9.59
C LEU A 238 20.14 -8.52 9.04
N HIS A 239 21.25 -7.80 9.25
CA HIS A 239 22.59 -8.13 8.77
C HIS A 239 23.08 -9.56 9.13
N THR A 240 22.42 -10.26 10.04
CA THR A 240 22.78 -11.59 10.55
C THR A 240 21.81 -12.72 10.20
N SER A 241 20.62 -12.45 9.63
CA SER A 241 19.62 -13.49 9.33
C SER A 241 19.14 -13.42 7.87
N GLN A 242 19.36 -14.51 7.13
CA GLN A 242 18.93 -14.69 5.74
C GLN A 242 17.59 -15.42 5.61
N SER A 243 16.71 -15.36 6.63
CA SER A 243 15.41 -16.04 6.55
C SER A 243 14.63 -15.52 5.34
N HIS A 244 14.33 -16.41 4.40
CA HIS A 244 13.54 -16.10 3.23
C HIS A 244 12.16 -15.56 3.65
N ARG A 245 11.78 -14.40 3.12
CA ARG A 245 10.53 -13.71 3.49
C ARG A 245 9.40 -14.10 2.55
N ARG A 246 8.20 -14.31 3.08
CA ARG A 246 7.02 -14.72 2.31
C ARG A 246 5.81 -13.86 2.67
N LEU A 247 5.16 -13.31 1.65
CA LEU A 247 3.87 -12.64 1.75
C LEU A 247 2.82 -13.55 1.13
N ILE A 248 1.97 -14.17 1.95
CA ILE A 248 0.95 -15.11 1.48
C ILE A 248 -0.38 -14.39 1.35
N ILE A 249 -0.97 -14.43 0.16
CA ILE A 249 -2.20 -13.73 -0.19
C ILE A 249 -3.24 -14.77 -0.61
N GLY A 250 -4.15 -15.08 0.29
CA GLY A 250 -5.29 -15.95 0.04
C GLY A 250 -6.35 -15.23 -0.77
N ILE A 251 -6.52 -15.62 -2.03
CA ILE A 251 -7.47 -15.04 -2.97
C ILE A 251 -8.66 -16.00 -3.09
N THR A 252 -9.87 -15.56 -2.72
CA THR A 252 -11.05 -16.44 -2.70
C THR A 252 -11.32 -17.09 -4.06
N GLY A 253 -11.47 -18.41 -4.07
CA GLY A 253 -11.94 -19.22 -5.18
C GLY A 253 -13.47 -19.33 -5.21
N ASP A 254 -13.98 -20.09 -6.16
CA ASP A 254 -15.40 -20.13 -6.51
C ASP A 254 -16.31 -20.54 -5.34
N GLU A 255 -15.85 -21.40 -4.43
CA GLU A 255 -16.64 -21.87 -3.28
C GLU A 255 -17.04 -20.73 -2.32
N LEU A 256 -16.13 -19.78 -2.11
CA LEU A 256 -16.35 -18.63 -1.24
C LEU A 256 -17.05 -17.44 -1.94
N LEU A 257 -17.32 -17.57 -3.25
CA LEU A 257 -17.92 -16.51 -4.07
C LEU A 257 -19.42 -16.72 -4.35
N LYS A 258 -19.97 -17.90 -4.04
CA LYS A 258 -21.35 -18.31 -4.38
C LYS A 258 -22.44 -17.30 -3.99
N ASN A 259 -22.27 -16.57 -2.89
CA ASN A 259 -23.26 -15.65 -2.34
C ASN A 259 -22.96 -14.16 -2.63
N LYS A 260 -22.00 -13.86 -3.51
CA LYS A 260 -21.63 -12.47 -3.82
C LYS A 260 -22.68 -11.81 -4.73
N LYS A 261 -23.16 -10.63 -4.33
CA LYS A 261 -24.07 -9.80 -5.15
C LYS A 261 -23.40 -9.38 -6.47
N TYR A 262 -24.16 -9.27 -7.56
CA TYR A 262 -23.63 -8.88 -8.89
C TYR A 262 -22.47 -9.78 -9.35
N ALA A 263 -22.63 -11.10 -9.20
CA ALA A 263 -21.57 -12.09 -9.45
C ALA A 263 -21.07 -12.06 -10.91
N GLU A 264 -21.92 -11.66 -11.85
CA GLU A 264 -21.60 -11.49 -13.27
C GLU A 264 -20.54 -10.41 -13.54
N GLN A 265 -20.36 -9.48 -12.60
CA GLN A 265 -19.33 -8.45 -12.68
C GLN A 265 -18.02 -8.86 -12.01
N LEU A 266 -17.93 -10.03 -11.36
CA LEU A 266 -16.72 -10.47 -10.65
C LEU A 266 -15.55 -10.70 -11.60
N GLU A 267 -14.37 -10.27 -11.18
CA GLU A 267 -13.14 -10.57 -11.89
C GLU A 267 -12.74 -12.04 -11.72
N SER A 268 -12.22 -12.63 -12.81
CA SER A 268 -11.63 -13.97 -12.75
C SER A 268 -10.50 -14.01 -11.73
N TRP A 269 -10.26 -15.17 -11.11
CA TRP A 269 -9.17 -15.33 -10.13
C TRP A 269 -7.83 -14.86 -10.69
N LYS A 270 -7.52 -15.18 -11.95
CA LYS A 270 -6.28 -14.75 -12.62
C LYS A 270 -6.16 -13.24 -12.66
N ARG A 271 -7.25 -12.52 -12.98
CA ARG A 271 -7.25 -11.06 -13.03
C ARG A 271 -7.06 -10.44 -11.64
N ARG A 272 -7.67 -11.03 -10.62
CA ARG A 272 -7.50 -10.61 -9.21
C ARG A 272 -6.08 -10.84 -8.72
N GLU A 273 -5.50 -12.00 -9.03
CA GLU A 273 -4.09 -12.33 -8.76
C GLU A 273 -3.13 -11.35 -9.45
N GLU A 274 -3.32 -11.10 -10.74
CA GLU A 274 -2.51 -10.15 -11.49
C GLU A 274 -2.66 -8.73 -10.92
N GLY A 275 -3.86 -8.32 -10.52
CA GLY A 275 -4.12 -7.03 -9.87
C GLY A 275 -3.36 -6.87 -8.55
N VAL A 276 -3.40 -7.89 -7.68
CA VAL A 276 -2.65 -7.93 -6.41
C VAL A 276 -1.15 -7.80 -6.65
N VAL A 277 -0.59 -8.61 -7.56
CA VAL A 277 0.85 -8.60 -7.86
C VAL A 277 1.27 -7.26 -8.47
N ASN A 278 0.50 -6.74 -9.43
CA ASN A 278 0.78 -5.46 -10.07
C ASN A 278 0.76 -4.28 -9.08
N PHE A 279 -0.07 -4.34 -8.04
CA PHE A 279 -0.10 -3.35 -6.97
C PHE A 279 1.10 -3.48 -6.01
N LEU A 280 1.47 -4.70 -5.62
CA LEU A 280 2.52 -4.94 -4.64
C LEU A 280 3.94 -4.78 -5.20
N LEU A 281 4.18 -5.15 -6.46
CA LEU A 281 5.52 -5.10 -7.06
C LEU A 281 6.18 -3.71 -6.93
N PRO A 282 5.52 -2.60 -7.25
CA PRO A 282 6.08 -1.25 -7.10
C PRO A 282 6.25 -0.80 -5.65
N LEU A 283 5.64 -1.49 -4.68
CA LEU A 283 5.84 -1.21 -3.26
C LEU A 283 6.97 -2.06 -2.65
N LEU A 284 7.37 -3.15 -3.31
CA LEU A 284 8.27 -4.15 -2.73
C LEU A 284 9.59 -4.31 -3.51
N SER A 285 9.58 -4.08 -4.82
CA SER A 285 10.77 -4.17 -5.67
C SER A 285 11.32 -2.77 -5.96
N PHE A 286 12.49 -2.51 -5.39
CA PHE A 286 13.28 -1.30 -5.61
C PHE A 286 14.67 -1.69 -6.14
N THR A 287 14.69 -2.43 -7.24
CA THR A 287 15.91 -2.87 -7.91
C THR A 287 16.27 -1.99 -9.10
N THR A 288 17.55 -1.98 -9.47
CA THR A 288 18.02 -1.41 -10.75
C THR A 288 18.06 -2.46 -11.86
N LEU A 289 17.81 -3.73 -11.54
CA LEU A 289 17.75 -4.83 -12.51
C LEU A 289 16.49 -4.73 -13.37
N SER A 290 16.51 -5.33 -14.55
CA SER A 290 15.29 -5.45 -15.34
C SER A 290 14.28 -6.37 -14.65
N SER A 291 12.98 -6.16 -14.88
CA SER A 291 11.94 -7.01 -14.28
C SER A 291 12.11 -8.50 -14.61
N SER A 292 12.63 -8.84 -15.80
CA SER A 292 12.92 -10.22 -16.19
C SER A 292 14.07 -10.86 -15.41
N GLU A 293 15.02 -10.06 -14.93
CA GLU A 293 16.15 -10.54 -14.15
C GLU A 293 15.80 -10.70 -12.68
N ASP A 294 15.05 -9.75 -12.11
CA ASP A 294 14.71 -9.71 -10.68
C ASP A 294 13.50 -10.58 -10.32
N ILE A 295 12.50 -10.65 -11.21
CA ILE A 295 11.20 -11.26 -10.93
C ILE A 295 11.10 -12.63 -11.59
N THR A 296 10.77 -13.65 -10.82
CA THR A 296 10.45 -14.99 -11.35
C THR A 296 9.05 -15.40 -10.87
N ARG A 297 8.17 -15.69 -11.83
CA ARG A 297 6.80 -16.15 -11.54
C ARG A 297 6.70 -17.64 -11.83
N THR A 298 6.27 -18.41 -10.84
CA THR A 298 6.14 -19.87 -10.93
C THR A 298 4.73 -20.26 -10.51
N PRO A 299 3.87 -20.75 -11.43
CA PRO A 299 2.60 -21.33 -11.05
C PRO A 299 2.83 -22.65 -10.32
N PHE A 300 1.99 -22.93 -9.33
CA PHE A 300 1.98 -24.22 -8.63
C PHE A 300 0.53 -24.72 -8.51
N GLY A 301 0.35 -26.03 -8.70
CA GLY A 301 -0.95 -26.67 -8.61
C GLY A 301 -0.91 -28.12 -9.04
N THR A 302 -1.02 -29.04 -8.07
CA THR A 302 -1.63 -30.38 -8.18
C THR A 302 -1.73 -31.01 -6.78
N PRO A 303 -2.68 -31.93 -6.58
CA PRO A 303 -3.94 -31.70 -5.87
C PRO A 303 -3.75 -31.59 -4.33
N VAL A 304 -3.84 -30.39 -3.78
CA VAL A 304 -4.00 -30.21 -2.32
C VAL A 304 -5.17 -29.27 -2.08
N VAL A 305 -5.75 -29.38 -0.89
CA VAL A 305 -6.98 -28.80 -0.32
C VAL A 305 -7.16 -27.28 -0.54
N ASN A 306 -6.19 -26.57 -1.12
CA ASN A 306 -6.19 -25.12 -1.35
C ASN A 306 -5.92 -24.72 -2.84
N GLY A 307 -6.41 -25.48 -3.81
CA GLY A 307 -6.52 -25.02 -5.21
C GLY A 307 -5.20 -24.74 -5.96
N ARG A 308 -5.24 -23.74 -6.87
CA ARG A 308 -4.10 -23.26 -7.69
C ARG A 308 -3.40 -22.07 -7.01
N GLY A 309 -2.13 -21.82 -7.34
CA GLY A 309 -1.42 -20.63 -6.87
C GLY A 309 -0.29 -20.17 -7.79
N VAL A 310 0.24 -18.98 -7.52
CA VAL A 310 1.37 -18.39 -8.24
C VAL A 310 2.33 -17.79 -7.22
N SER A 311 3.59 -18.23 -7.26
CA SER A 311 4.69 -17.63 -6.51
C SER A 311 5.39 -16.59 -7.39
N THR A 312 5.50 -15.36 -6.91
CA THR A 312 6.26 -14.27 -7.53
C THR A 312 7.46 -13.96 -6.64
N HIS A 313 8.63 -14.43 -7.05
CA HIS A 313 9.88 -14.28 -6.33
C HIS A 313 10.63 -13.01 -6.77
N LEU A 314 11.00 -12.17 -5.80
CA LEU A 314 11.79 -10.95 -5.96
C LEU A 314 13.21 -11.22 -5.46
N LYS A 315 14.14 -11.47 -6.38
CA LYS A 315 15.49 -11.92 -6.06
C LYS A 315 16.27 -10.90 -5.23
N SER A 316 16.25 -9.63 -5.65
CA SER A 316 16.98 -8.54 -4.98
C SER A 316 16.48 -8.35 -3.54
N ALA A 317 15.18 -8.51 -3.33
CA ALA A 317 14.54 -8.34 -2.02
C ALA A 317 14.53 -9.61 -1.15
N ASN A 318 14.97 -10.76 -1.66
CA ASN A 318 14.81 -12.08 -1.04
C ASN A 318 13.39 -12.28 -0.45
N LEU A 319 12.37 -11.99 -1.26
CA LEU A 319 10.97 -11.97 -0.88
C LEU A 319 10.13 -12.71 -1.92
N THR A 320 9.22 -13.58 -1.48
CA THR A 320 8.24 -14.23 -2.35
C THR A 320 6.83 -13.75 -2.00
N ILE A 321 6.09 -13.32 -3.02
CA ILE A 321 4.65 -13.07 -2.93
C ILE A 321 3.95 -14.35 -3.42
N GLU A 322 3.13 -14.96 -2.58
CA GLU A 322 2.41 -16.19 -2.89
C GLU A 322 0.91 -15.90 -2.96
N CYS A 323 0.39 -15.81 -4.17
CA CYS A 323 -1.05 -15.71 -4.38
C CYS A 323 -1.63 -17.13 -4.45
N VAL A 324 -2.46 -17.48 -3.47
CA VAL A 324 -3.03 -18.83 -3.31
C VAL A 324 -4.54 -18.76 -3.44
N GLU A 325 -5.15 -19.64 -4.23
CA GLU A 325 -6.60 -19.78 -4.26
C GLU A 325 -7.11 -20.39 -2.95
N ILE A 326 -8.06 -19.74 -2.27
CA ILE A 326 -8.64 -20.28 -1.04
C ILE A 326 -10.09 -20.68 -1.28
N GLN A 327 -10.43 -21.93 -0.93
CA GLN A 327 -11.78 -22.48 -1.08
C GLN A 327 -12.52 -22.58 0.27
N ASP A 328 -11.80 -22.35 1.37
CA ASP A 328 -12.34 -22.31 2.73
C ASP A 328 -11.85 -21.05 3.49
N PRO A 329 -12.48 -20.70 4.62
CA PRO A 329 -12.13 -19.49 5.38
C PRO A 329 -10.73 -19.47 6.02
N PHE A 330 -10.01 -20.60 6.06
CA PHE A 330 -8.72 -20.73 6.73
C PHE A 330 -7.56 -20.66 5.73
N GLY A 331 -7.67 -21.34 4.59
CA GLY A 331 -6.65 -21.38 3.55
C GLY A 331 -5.26 -21.80 4.08
N PRO A 332 -4.16 -21.16 3.62
CA PRO A 332 -2.80 -21.52 4.02
C PRO A 332 -2.51 -21.39 5.51
N THR A 333 -3.29 -20.61 6.26
CA THR A 333 -3.01 -20.32 7.68
C THR A 333 -3.11 -21.54 8.59
N ILE A 334 -3.76 -22.62 8.14
CA ILE A 334 -3.86 -23.91 8.86
C ILE A 334 -3.16 -25.06 8.14
N THR A 335 -2.51 -24.79 7.00
CA THR A 335 -1.73 -25.79 6.25
C THR A 335 -0.25 -25.45 6.18
N ASP A 336 0.13 -24.21 6.48
CA ASP A 336 1.50 -23.74 6.59
C ASP A 336 1.77 -23.23 8.01
N ALA A 337 2.52 -24.02 8.78
CA ALA A 337 2.86 -23.69 10.17
C ALA A 337 3.83 -22.51 10.28
N SER A 338 4.55 -22.15 9.21
CA SER A 338 5.52 -21.05 9.21
C SER A 338 4.89 -19.67 9.25
N VAL A 339 3.60 -19.56 8.93
CA VAL A 339 2.83 -18.31 9.06
C VAL A 339 2.83 -17.89 10.53
N SER A 340 3.21 -16.64 10.78
CA SER A 340 3.38 -16.10 12.14
C SER A 340 2.49 -14.87 12.42
N ALA A 341 2.02 -14.20 11.37
CA ALA A 341 1.10 -13.07 11.47
C ALA A 341 0.01 -13.15 10.41
N LEU A 342 -1.17 -12.65 10.76
CA LEU A 342 -2.33 -12.52 9.90
C LEU A 342 -2.84 -11.08 9.98
N VAL A 343 -2.93 -10.41 8.84
CA VAL A 343 -3.56 -9.08 8.77
C VAL A 343 -5.00 -9.22 8.30
N VAL A 344 -5.91 -8.57 9.00
CA VAL A 344 -7.36 -8.61 8.75
C VAL A 344 -7.93 -7.19 8.63
N SER A 345 -9.09 -7.07 8.00
CA SER A 345 -9.91 -5.86 8.08
C SER A 345 -10.99 -6.05 9.14
N GLY A 346 -11.73 -4.98 9.45
CA GLY A 346 -12.93 -5.10 10.30
C GLY A 346 -13.96 -6.13 9.79
N GLU A 347 -14.00 -6.40 8.48
CA GLU A 347 -14.89 -7.41 7.87
C GLU A 347 -14.44 -8.86 8.14
N THR A 348 -13.14 -9.08 8.38
CA THR A 348 -12.54 -10.42 8.53
C THR A 348 -11.97 -10.68 9.93
N ARG A 349 -12.27 -9.80 10.89
CA ARG A 349 -11.84 -9.90 12.31
C ARG A 349 -12.14 -11.27 12.91
N ASP A 350 -13.38 -11.74 12.79
CA ASP A 350 -13.81 -13.03 13.37
C ASP A 350 -13.08 -14.22 12.72
N GLY A 351 -12.66 -14.07 11.46
CA GLY A 351 -11.86 -15.07 10.75
C GLY A 351 -10.51 -15.30 11.42
N GLY A 352 -9.87 -14.27 11.95
CA GLY A 352 -8.59 -14.40 12.66
C GLY A 352 -8.70 -15.24 13.94
N ALA A 353 -9.79 -15.06 14.71
CA ALA A 353 -10.05 -15.86 15.90
C ALA A 353 -10.34 -17.33 15.56
N ALA A 354 -11.12 -17.57 14.49
CA ALA A 354 -11.42 -18.91 14.00
C ALA A 354 -10.15 -19.65 13.52
N VAL A 355 -9.24 -18.96 12.83
CA VAL A 355 -7.93 -19.49 12.43
C VAL A 355 -7.12 -19.92 13.64
N ASN A 356 -7.02 -19.07 14.67
CA ASN A 356 -6.24 -19.41 15.88
C ASN A 356 -6.82 -20.60 16.64
N THR A 357 -8.15 -20.72 16.71
CA THR A 357 -8.82 -21.91 17.27
C THR A 357 -8.40 -23.18 16.51
N LYS A 358 -8.39 -23.14 15.16
CA LYS A 358 -7.95 -24.28 14.35
C LYS A 358 -6.47 -24.60 14.44
N ARG A 359 -5.63 -23.60 14.68
CA ARG A 359 -4.19 -23.81 14.91
C ARG A 359 -3.95 -24.46 16.26
N GLU A 360 -4.68 -24.05 17.30
CA GLU A 360 -4.63 -24.68 18.63
C GLU A 360 -5.07 -26.15 18.57
N GLU A 361 -6.16 -26.47 17.87
CA GLU A 361 -6.59 -27.87 17.63
C GLU A 361 -5.49 -28.74 16.97
N LYS A 362 -4.60 -28.12 16.19
CA LYS A 362 -3.44 -28.77 15.54
C LYS A 362 -2.17 -28.76 16.38
N GLY A 363 -2.18 -28.15 17.56
CA GLY A 363 -1.00 -27.95 18.40
C GLY A 363 0.01 -26.95 17.82
N TRP A 364 -0.44 -26.01 16.98
CA TRP A 364 0.40 -24.95 16.40
C TRP A 364 0.29 -23.65 17.21
N GLU A 365 1.34 -22.84 17.16
CA GLU A 365 1.32 -21.50 17.77
C GLU A 365 0.24 -20.63 17.13
N ALA A 366 -0.49 -19.87 17.96
CA ALA A 366 -1.43 -18.86 17.49
C ALA A 366 -0.72 -17.79 16.66
N LEU A 367 -1.37 -17.37 15.58
CA LEU A 367 -0.95 -16.22 14.78
C LEU A 367 -1.16 -14.93 15.57
N GLU A 368 -0.25 -14.01 15.38
CA GLU A 368 -0.49 -12.64 15.77
C GLU A 368 -1.42 -11.97 14.75
N VAL A 369 -2.57 -11.47 15.21
CA VAL A 369 -3.60 -10.89 14.34
C VAL A 369 -3.54 -9.37 14.42
N PHE A 370 -3.39 -8.73 13.27
CA PHE A 370 -3.32 -7.28 13.13
C PHE A 370 -4.51 -6.78 12.32
N GLU A 371 -5.26 -5.84 12.89
CA GLU A 371 -6.44 -5.26 12.23
C GLU A 371 -6.14 -3.88 11.68
N ILE A 372 -6.48 -3.64 10.42
CA ILE A 372 -6.43 -2.31 9.79
C ILE A 372 -7.70 -1.49 10.09
N ASP A 373 -7.55 -0.16 10.07
CA ASP A 373 -8.66 0.77 10.16
C ASP A 373 -9.59 0.67 8.95
N VAL A 374 -10.85 1.05 9.16
CA VAL A 374 -11.84 1.16 8.09
C VAL A 374 -11.69 2.52 7.42
N LEU A 375 -11.67 2.55 6.09
CA LEU A 375 -11.69 3.80 5.35
C LEU A 375 -13.08 4.45 5.48
N ASP A 376 -13.12 5.70 5.89
CA ASP A 376 -14.36 6.45 6.04
C ASP A 376 -14.20 7.88 5.50
N SER A 377 -15.32 8.50 5.10
CA SER A 377 -15.33 9.85 4.52
C SER A 377 -15.51 10.96 5.55
N GLY A 378 -15.71 10.62 6.82
CA GLY A 378 -16.07 11.56 7.88
C GLY A 378 -17.29 12.43 7.55
N GLU A 379 -17.35 13.61 8.16
CA GLU A 379 -18.32 14.67 7.82
C GLU A 379 -18.02 15.37 6.48
N ASP A 380 -16.95 14.95 5.78
CA ASP A 380 -16.41 15.62 4.60
C ASP A 380 -16.97 15.11 3.26
N ALA A 381 -17.76 14.03 3.30
CA ALA A 381 -18.73 13.74 2.24
C ALA A 381 -19.86 14.78 2.33
N GLY A 382 -19.58 16.01 1.85
CA GLY A 382 -20.46 17.18 1.98
C GLY A 382 -21.94 16.81 1.93
N GLY A 383 -22.67 17.13 3.00
CA GLY A 383 -23.94 16.55 3.46
C GLY A 383 -25.06 16.32 2.43
N GLY A 384 -24.84 15.42 1.47
CA GLY A 384 -25.76 15.02 0.43
C GLY A 384 -25.40 13.64 -0.11
N GLY A 385 -26.42 12.88 -0.54
CA GLY A 385 -26.29 11.47 -0.90
C GLY A 385 -25.27 11.15 -2.01
N GLU A 386 -25.08 12.05 -2.97
CA GLU A 386 -24.19 11.82 -4.13
C GLU A 386 -22.70 11.74 -3.76
N GLY A 387 -22.22 12.57 -2.81
CA GLY A 387 -20.83 12.54 -2.36
C GLY A 387 -20.49 11.28 -1.57
N ALA A 388 -21.42 10.86 -0.70
CA ALA A 388 -21.29 9.62 0.06
C ALA A 388 -21.31 8.38 -0.85
N GLU A 389 -22.18 8.37 -1.87
CA GLU A 389 -22.23 7.29 -2.86
C GLU A 389 -20.96 7.24 -3.73
N GLY A 390 -20.46 8.40 -4.17
CA GLY A 390 -19.20 8.51 -4.90
C GLY A 390 -17.98 8.01 -4.10
N PHE A 391 -17.96 8.24 -2.79
CA PHE A 391 -16.95 7.70 -1.89
C PHE A 391 -17.09 6.18 -1.71
N ALA A 392 -18.30 5.68 -1.45
CA ALA A 392 -18.54 4.25 -1.28
C ALA A 392 -18.13 3.44 -2.53
N ALA A 393 -18.37 3.98 -3.72
CA ALA A 393 -17.93 3.39 -4.99
C ALA A 393 -16.39 3.28 -5.13
N LYS A 394 -15.62 4.06 -4.37
CA LYS A 394 -14.14 4.04 -4.40
C LYS A 394 -13.51 3.11 -3.38
N ILE A 395 -14.28 2.65 -2.40
CA ILE A 395 -13.75 1.85 -1.28
C ILE A 395 -14.45 0.50 -1.10
N SER A 396 -15.43 0.15 -1.94
CA SER A 396 -16.19 -1.09 -1.83
C SER A 396 -16.38 -1.80 -3.17
N SER A 397 -15.86 -3.03 -3.31
CA SER A 397 -16.09 -3.87 -4.49
C SER A 397 -17.56 -4.12 -4.79
N THR A 398 -18.43 -4.16 -3.76
CA THR A 398 -19.87 -4.33 -3.98
C THR A 398 -20.49 -3.12 -4.67
N ALA A 399 -20.08 -1.91 -4.29
CA ALA A 399 -20.53 -0.68 -4.94
C ALA A 399 -20.00 -0.57 -6.38
N ILE A 400 -18.74 -0.97 -6.61
CA ILE A 400 -18.14 -1.02 -7.97
C ILE A 400 -18.93 -1.98 -8.88
N ARG A 401 -19.20 -3.21 -8.40
CA ARG A 401 -19.96 -4.19 -9.18
C ARG A 401 -21.39 -3.72 -9.47
N ARG A 402 -22.07 -3.11 -8.49
CA ARG A 402 -23.39 -2.51 -8.69
C ARG A 402 -23.39 -1.47 -9.81
N ARG A 403 -22.48 -0.49 -9.76
CA ARG A 403 -22.35 0.55 -10.79
C ARG A 403 -22.11 -0.05 -12.18
N ARG A 404 -21.20 -1.03 -12.30
CA ARG A 404 -20.94 -1.69 -13.58
C ARG A 404 -22.15 -2.46 -14.11
N ALA A 405 -22.91 -3.10 -13.23
CA ALA A 405 -24.15 -3.78 -13.63
C ALA A 405 -25.18 -2.77 -14.16
N GLU A 406 -25.34 -1.62 -13.49
CA GLU A 406 -26.21 -0.52 -13.91
C GLU A 406 -25.78 0.07 -15.26
N GLU A 407 -24.49 0.38 -15.44
CA GLU A 407 -23.91 0.91 -16.69
C GLU A 407 -24.03 -0.08 -17.86
N SER A 408 -23.97 -1.39 -17.59
CA SER A 408 -24.13 -2.45 -18.59
C SER A 408 -25.58 -2.65 -19.07
N GLY A 409 -26.54 -1.85 -18.58
CA GLY A 409 -27.92 -1.84 -19.05
C GLY A 409 -28.78 -3.01 -18.56
N LYS A 410 -28.39 -3.68 -17.47
CA LYS A 410 -29.14 -4.80 -16.87
C LYS A 410 -29.90 -4.45 -15.59
N ALA A 411 -30.14 -3.17 -15.34
CA ALA A 411 -30.99 -2.69 -14.25
C ALA A 411 -32.39 -2.24 -14.73
N SER A 412 -33.07 -3.11 -15.49
CA SER A 412 -34.53 -3.18 -15.59
C SER A 412 -34.90 -4.35 -16.48
N LEU A 413 -35.14 -5.50 -15.84
CA LEU A 413 -36.24 -6.43 -16.14
C LEU A 413 -36.46 -7.32 -14.92
#